data_AF-A0A6N2AE95-F1
#
_entry.id   AF-A0A6N2AE95-F1
#
_cell.length_a   1.000
_cell.length_b   1.000
_cell.length_c   1.000
_cell.angle_alpha   90.00
_cell.angle_beta   90.00
_cell.angle_gamma   90.00
#
_symmetry.space_group_name_H-M   'P 1'
#
loop_
_entity.id
_entity.type
_entity.pdbx_description
1 polymer ?
#
loop_
_entity_poly.entity_id
_entity_poly.type
_entity_poly.pdbx_seq_one_letter_code
_entity_poly.pdbx_strand_id
1 'polypeptide(L)'
;KMQKINCIQSCIKYSKLSFIVRLFQMKCMHGWSNTSFDSLLKLLSDALPKENMLANSIHDVQKIIEDLGLDYVKIDACVNNCILYRKEYVNLEQCPKCGEKRWKMRKGKDSNSEVASHNLNNKKNGISRKILRYFPIIPR
;
A
#
# COMPACT_ATOMS: atom_id res chain seq x y z
N LYS A 1 32.40 8.44 22.25
CA LYS A 1 31.71 9.49 21.48
C LYS A 1 31.11 8.85 20.23
N MET A 2 29.78 8.69 20.14
CA MET A 2 29.15 8.24 18.89
C MET A 2 29.42 9.30 17.81
N GLN A 3 30.16 8.93 16.78
CA GLN A 3 30.42 9.81 15.64
C GLN A 3 29.10 10.04 14.90
N LYS A 4 28.71 11.30 14.72
CA LYS A 4 27.56 11.66 13.88
C LYS A 4 27.91 11.29 12.44
N ILE A 5 27.08 10.45 11.83
CA ILE A 5 27.25 10.02 10.45
C ILE A 5 26.78 11.17 9.55
N ASN A 6 27.70 11.93 8.96
CA ASN A 6 27.41 13.00 7.99
C ASN A 6 27.13 12.42 6.59
N CYS A 7 26.21 11.44 6.50
CA CYS A 7 26.06 10.60 5.30
C CYS A 7 25.42 11.28 4.10
N ILE A 8 24.85 12.49 4.20
CA ILE A 8 24.13 13.11 3.07
C ILE A 8 24.85 14.34 2.50
N GLN A 9 25.60 15.09 3.31
CA GLN A 9 26.35 16.25 2.81
C GLN A 9 27.55 15.86 1.93
N SER A 10 28.08 14.64 2.06
CA SER A 10 29.20 14.13 1.25
C SER A 10 28.79 13.01 0.26
N CYS A 11 27.53 12.57 0.24
CA CYS A 11 27.09 11.49 -0.63
C CYS A 11 26.52 12.04 -1.94
N ILE A 12 27.43 12.27 -2.88
CA ILE A 12 27.17 12.87 -4.22
C ILE A 12 26.21 12.02 -5.08
N LYS A 13 25.91 10.76 -4.70
CA LYS A 13 25.19 9.82 -5.59
C LYS A 13 23.68 9.94 -5.61
N TYR A 14 23.01 10.47 -4.58
CA TYR A 14 21.54 10.47 -4.53
C TYR A 14 20.97 11.74 -3.89
N SER A 15 20.01 12.36 -4.56
CA SER A 15 19.13 13.36 -3.93
C SER A 15 18.23 12.70 -2.89
N LYS A 16 17.72 13.49 -1.95
CA LYS A 16 16.74 13.06 -0.93
C LYS A 16 15.58 12.27 -1.54
N LEU A 17 14.99 12.80 -2.60
CA LEU A 17 13.88 12.17 -3.33
C LEU A 17 14.31 10.87 -4.01
N SER A 18 15.46 10.88 -4.72
CA SER A 18 15.96 9.68 -5.39
C SER A 18 16.24 8.55 -4.40
N PHE A 19 16.70 8.87 -3.19
CA PHE A 19 16.93 7.90 -2.15
C PHE A 19 15.62 7.26 -1.66
N ILE A 20 14.59 8.08 -1.38
CA ILE A 20 13.27 7.61 -0.93
C ILE A 20 12.62 6.72 -1.99
N VAL A 21 12.64 7.13 -3.25
CA VAL A 21 12.06 6.37 -4.37
C VAL A 21 12.75 5.02 -4.51
N ARG A 22 14.09 4.98 -4.49
CA ARG A 22 14.85 3.71 -4.57
C ARG A 22 14.58 2.80 -3.38
N LEU A 23 14.53 3.37 -2.17
CA LEU A 23 14.25 2.62 -0.95
C LEU A 23 12.83 2.02 -0.99
N PHE A 24 11.84 2.79 -1.44
CA PHE A 24 10.47 2.28 -1.61
C PHE A 24 10.37 1.23 -2.73
N GLN A 25 11.10 1.41 -3.83
CA GLN A 25 11.18 0.41 -4.88
C GLN A 25 11.74 -0.92 -4.34
N MET A 26 12.82 -0.87 -3.54
CA MET A 26 13.37 -2.06 -2.88
C MET A 26 12.34 -2.73 -1.98
N LYS A 27 11.60 -1.96 -1.17
CA LYS A 27 10.50 -2.49 -0.36
C LYS A 27 9.49 -3.28 -1.20
N CYS A 28 9.06 -2.71 -2.33
CA CYS A 28 8.11 -3.34 -3.23
C CYS A 28 8.67 -4.59 -3.90
N MET A 29 9.88 -4.52 -4.44
CA MET A 29 10.54 -5.62 -5.17
C MET A 29 10.87 -6.80 -4.27
N HIS A 30 11.27 -6.54 -3.03
CA HIS A 30 11.70 -7.57 -2.07
C HIS A 30 10.61 -7.91 -1.05
N GLY A 31 9.39 -7.41 -1.21
CA GLY A 31 8.24 -7.77 -0.37
C GLY A 31 8.40 -7.40 1.10
N TRP A 32 9.13 -6.34 1.43
CA TRP A 32 9.35 -5.95 2.82
C TRP A 32 8.03 -5.58 3.50
N SER A 33 7.84 -6.11 4.70
CA SER A 33 6.67 -5.81 5.52
C SER A 33 6.57 -4.30 5.81
N ASN A 34 5.37 -3.83 6.12
CA ASN A 34 5.20 -2.43 6.50
C ASN A 34 5.94 -2.10 7.79
N THR A 35 5.81 -2.98 8.79
CA THR A 35 6.48 -2.84 10.09
C THR A 35 8.00 -2.76 9.96
N SER A 36 8.62 -3.63 9.15
CA SER A 36 10.08 -3.62 8.99
C SER A 36 10.59 -2.36 8.29
N PHE A 37 9.85 -1.86 7.30
CA PHE A 37 10.22 -0.64 6.59
C PHE A 37 10.03 0.61 7.45
N ASP A 38 8.97 0.69 8.26
CA ASP A 38 8.79 1.79 9.23
C ASP A 38 9.94 1.82 10.24
N SER A 39 10.35 0.66 10.78
CA SER A 39 11.52 0.59 11.67
C SER A 39 12.81 1.05 11.00
N LEU A 40 13.01 0.70 9.72
CA LEU A 40 14.17 1.17 8.97
C LEU A 40 14.14 2.68 8.75
N LEU A 41 12.98 3.26 8.41
CA LEU A 41 12.85 4.71 8.24
C LEU A 41 13.19 5.47 9.52
N LYS A 42 12.75 4.97 10.67
CA LYS A 42 13.11 5.54 11.99
C LYS A 42 14.61 5.45 12.25
N LEU A 43 15.21 4.29 12.00
CA LEU A 43 16.65 4.12 12.15
C LEU A 43 17.44 5.10 11.26
N LEU A 44 16.99 5.27 10.01
CA LEU A 44 17.60 6.21 9.07
C LEU A 44 17.38 7.66 9.52
N SER A 45 16.23 8.01 10.07
CA SER A 45 15.98 9.38 10.56
C SER A 45 16.78 9.72 11.81
N ASP A 46 17.09 8.73 12.66
CA ASP A 46 17.98 8.89 13.81
C ASP A 46 19.47 8.97 13.39
N ALA A 47 19.86 8.25 12.35
CA ALA A 47 21.24 8.21 11.87
C ALA A 47 21.64 9.44 11.03
N LEU A 48 20.67 10.13 10.44
CA LEU A 48 20.89 11.26 9.54
C LEU A 48 20.75 12.61 10.26
N PRO A 49 21.52 13.65 9.87
CA PRO A 49 21.34 14.99 10.41
C PRO A 49 19.95 15.54 10.05
N LYS A 50 19.37 16.35 10.97
CA LYS A 50 17.98 16.86 10.87
C LYS A 50 17.63 17.51 9.53
N GLU A 51 18.59 18.19 8.93
CA GLU A 51 18.47 18.86 7.61
C GLU A 51 18.15 17.87 6.47
N ASN A 52 18.42 16.59 6.66
CA ASN A 52 18.23 15.54 5.68
C ASN A 52 17.15 14.51 6.06
N MET A 53 16.22 14.86 6.95
CA MET A 53 15.11 13.97 7.37
C MET A 53 14.27 13.51 6.17
N LEU A 54 14.34 12.22 5.83
CA LEU A 54 13.72 11.64 4.64
C LEU A 54 12.20 11.45 4.80
N ALA A 55 11.80 10.69 5.81
CA ALA A 55 10.44 10.34 6.19
C ALA A 55 10.53 9.45 7.45
N ASN A 56 9.52 9.46 8.33
CA ASN A 56 9.53 8.65 9.55
C ASN A 56 8.58 7.45 9.47
N SER A 57 7.76 7.40 8.42
CA SER A 57 6.77 6.35 8.20
C SER A 57 6.56 6.07 6.71
N ILE A 58 6.01 4.90 6.41
CA ILE A 58 5.53 4.53 5.07
C ILE A 58 4.52 5.52 4.56
N HIS A 59 3.67 6.07 5.44
CA HIS A 59 2.67 7.05 5.05
C HIS A 59 3.35 8.31 4.48
N ASP A 60 4.39 8.81 5.14
CA ASP A 60 5.13 9.98 4.66
C ASP A 60 5.83 9.69 3.33
N VAL A 61 6.41 8.49 3.20
CA VAL A 61 7.01 8.04 1.93
C VAL A 61 5.96 7.93 0.82
N GLN A 62 4.78 7.38 1.12
CA GLN A 62 3.67 7.27 0.16
C GLN A 62 3.20 8.64 -0.29
N LYS A 63 3.07 9.60 0.64
CA LYS A 63 2.72 10.97 0.31
C LYS A 63 3.72 11.61 -0.65
N ILE A 64 5.03 11.42 -0.43
CA ILE A 64 6.07 11.91 -1.34
C ILE A 64 5.93 11.27 -2.73
N ILE A 65 5.63 9.97 -2.80
CA ILE A 65 5.43 9.26 -4.07
C ILE A 65 4.16 9.75 -4.77
N GLU A 66 3.10 10.04 -4.01
CA GLU A 66 1.86 10.64 -4.51
C GLU A 66 2.10 12.05 -5.07
N ASP A 67 2.86 12.89 -4.37
CA ASP A 67 3.24 14.24 -4.81
C ASP A 67 4.11 14.20 -6.09
N LEU A 68 4.81 13.08 -6.34
CA LEU A 68 5.57 12.83 -7.56
C LEU A 68 4.73 12.26 -8.71
N GLY A 69 3.42 12.05 -8.51
CA GLY A 69 2.53 11.47 -9.52
C GLY A 69 2.80 9.98 -9.79
N LEU A 70 3.51 9.30 -8.87
CA LEU A 70 3.78 7.86 -8.93
C LEU A 70 2.76 7.06 -8.12
N ASP A 71 1.59 7.66 -7.85
CA ASP A 71 0.48 6.99 -7.18
C ASP A 71 -0.22 6.00 -8.10
N TYR A 72 -1.02 5.12 -7.49
CA TYR A 72 -1.81 4.15 -8.23
C TYR A 72 -3.20 4.07 -7.63
N VAL A 73 -4.18 3.94 -8.51
CA VAL A 73 -5.57 3.77 -8.11
C VAL A 73 -5.86 2.28 -7.98
N LYS A 74 -6.46 1.91 -6.84
CA LYS A 74 -6.92 0.55 -6.56
C LYS A 74 -8.39 0.44 -6.98
N ILE A 75 -8.71 -0.57 -7.78
CA ILE A 75 -10.09 -0.95 -8.12
C ILE A 75 -10.29 -2.43 -7.79
N ASP A 76 -11.40 -2.74 -7.13
CA ASP A 76 -11.79 -4.13 -6.91
C ASP A 76 -12.17 -4.78 -8.24
N ALA A 77 -11.71 -6.01 -8.44
CA ALA A 77 -11.98 -6.80 -9.63
C ALA A 77 -12.65 -8.13 -9.26
N CYS A 78 -13.48 -8.65 -10.15
CA CYS A 78 -13.91 -10.03 -10.04
C CYS A 78 -12.70 -10.98 -10.15
N VAL A 79 -12.68 -12.05 -9.36
CA VAL A 79 -11.60 -13.06 -9.39
C VAL A 79 -11.42 -13.66 -10.79
N ASN A 80 -12.53 -13.87 -11.50
CA ASN A 80 -12.60 -14.38 -12.88
C ASN A 80 -12.52 -13.25 -13.94
N ASN A 81 -12.11 -12.04 -13.57
CA ASN A 81 -11.95 -10.88 -14.46
C ASN A 81 -13.22 -10.43 -15.22
N CYS A 82 -14.41 -10.87 -14.82
CA CYS A 82 -15.63 -10.58 -15.58
C CYS A 82 -16.02 -9.08 -15.56
N ILE A 83 -15.78 -8.40 -14.43
CA ILE A 83 -16.09 -6.99 -14.20
C ILE A 83 -15.05 -6.35 -13.27
N LEU A 84 -14.99 -5.01 -13.32
CA LEU A 84 -14.40 -4.14 -12.30
C LEU A 84 -15.52 -3.51 -11.48
N TYR A 85 -15.42 -3.50 -10.16
CA TYR A 85 -16.41 -2.89 -9.27
C TYR A 85 -16.26 -1.36 -9.25
N ARG A 86 -16.59 -0.73 -10.38
CA ARG A 86 -16.60 0.71 -10.60
C ARG A 86 -17.92 1.12 -11.28
N LYS A 87 -18.26 2.42 -11.23
CA LYS A 87 -19.51 2.97 -11.80
C LYS A 87 -20.75 2.21 -11.33
N GLU A 88 -21.53 1.63 -12.22
CA GLU A 88 -22.76 0.87 -11.92
C GLU A 88 -22.53 -0.35 -11.01
N TYR A 89 -21.31 -0.87 -10.94
CA TYR A 89 -20.98 -2.06 -10.13
C TYR A 89 -20.41 -1.73 -8.75
N VAL A 90 -20.32 -0.45 -8.34
CA VAL A 90 -19.68 -0.03 -7.08
C VAL A 90 -20.33 -0.64 -5.85
N ASN A 91 -21.65 -0.82 -5.85
CA ASN A 91 -22.40 -1.32 -4.70
C ASN A 91 -22.61 -2.84 -4.72
N LEU A 92 -22.11 -3.54 -5.74
CA LEU A 92 -22.26 -4.99 -5.82
C LEU A 92 -21.27 -5.71 -4.89
N GLU A 93 -21.78 -6.71 -4.19
CA GLU A 93 -21.00 -7.64 -3.36
C GLU A 93 -20.68 -8.95 -4.06
N GLN A 94 -21.31 -9.21 -5.21
CA GLN A 94 -21.15 -10.42 -6.00
C GLN A 94 -21.10 -10.06 -7.49
N CYS A 95 -20.32 -10.80 -8.26
CA CYS A 95 -20.22 -10.62 -9.70
C CYS A 95 -21.53 -11.03 -10.37
N PRO A 96 -22.19 -10.15 -11.14
CA PRO A 96 -23.46 -10.47 -11.81
C PRO A 96 -23.28 -11.49 -12.95
N LYS A 97 -22.06 -11.67 -13.47
CA LYS A 97 -21.78 -12.63 -14.56
C LYS A 97 -21.46 -14.04 -14.09
N CYS A 98 -20.76 -14.19 -12.97
CA CYS A 98 -20.24 -15.49 -12.54
C CYS A 98 -20.55 -15.86 -11.09
N GLY A 99 -21.34 -15.04 -10.37
CA GLY A 99 -21.73 -15.33 -8.99
C GLY A 99 -20.57 -15.28 -7.98
N GLU A 100 -19.39 -14.81 -8.36
CA GLU A 100 -18.25 -14.78 -7.46
C GLU A 100 -18.34 -13.58 -6.50
N LYS A 101 -18.17 -13.81 -5.19
CA LYS A 101 -18.14 -12.77 -4.15
C LYS A 101 -17.03 -11.71 -4.37
N ARG A 102 -17.26 -10.48 -3.96
CA ARG A 102 -16.26 -9.41 -4.01
C ARG A 102 -15.22 -9.52 -2.90
N TRP A 103 -15.66 -9.89 -1.70
CA TRP A 103 -14.87 -9.86 -0.48
C TRP A 103 -14.35 -11.25 -0.08
N LYS A 104 -13.14 -11.31 0.50
CA LYS A 104 -12.63 -12.51 1.18
C LYS A 104 -13.40 -12.70 2.48
N MET A 105 -13.84 -13.93 2.72
CA MET A 105 -14.32 -14.35 4.03
C MET A 105 -13.13 -14.33 5.00
N ARG A 106 -13.29 -13.71 6.17
CA ARG A 106 -12.32 -13.88 7.26
C ARG A 106 -12.51 -15.29 7.82
N LYS A 107 -11.49 -16.15 7.74
CA LYS A 107 -11.50 -17.39 8.50
C LYS A 107 -11.40 -17.02 9.98
N GLY A 108 -12.44 -17.29 10.76
CA GLY A 108 -12.31 -17.32 12.21
C GLY A 108 -11.30 -18.39 12.57
N LYS A 109 -10.43 -18.10 13.56
CA LYS A 109 -9.89 -19.19 14.36
C LYS A 109 -11.10 -19.85 15.00
N ASP A 110 -11.16 -21.17 14.90
CA ASP A 110 -12.15 -22.06 15.53
C ASP A 110 -13.29 -22.48 14.59
N SER A 111 -13.15 -23.73 14.13
CA SER A 111 -14.17 -24.64 13.58
C SER A 111 -14.71 -24.40 12.15
N ASN A 112 -14.84 -25.52 11.44
CA ASN A 112 -15.34 -25.69 10.08
C ASN A 112 -16.79 -25.21 9.89
N SER A 113 -17.04 -23.91 9.86
CA SER A 113 -18.30 -23.39 9.33
C SER A 113 -18.10 -22.21 8.39
N GLU A 114 -18.60 -22.39 7.17
CA GLU A 114 -18.68 -21.38 6.12
C GLU A 114 -19.84 -20.42 6.43
N VAL A 115 -19.68 -19.57 7.44
CA VAL A 115 -20.73 -18.60 7.75
C VAL A 115 -20.56 -17.40 6.82
N ALA A 116 -21.39 -17.33 5.78
CA ALA A 116 -21.64 -16.08 5.08
C ALA A 116 -22.00 -15.03 6.13
N SER A 117 -21.25 -13.93 6.20
CA SER A 117 -21.52 -12.84 7.12
C SER A 117 -22.78 -12.10 6.67
N HIS A 118 -23.95 -12.71 6.86
CA HIS A 118 -25.24 -12.02 6.91
C HIS A 118 -25.35 -11.35 8.28
N ASN A 119 -24.54 -10.32 8.50
CA ASN A 119 -24.86 -9.32 9.51
C ASN A 119 -24.89 -7.99 8.79
N LEU A 120 -26.11 -7.65 8.33
CA LEU A 120 -26.52 -6.27 8.14
C LEU A 120 -26.24 -5.56 9.46
N ASN A 121 -25.18 -4.76 9.50
CA ASN A 121 -25.11 -3.45 10.17
C ASN A 121 -23.64 -3.01 10.29
N ASN A 122 -23.29 -2.03 9.45
CA ASN A 122 -22.16 -1.11 9.57
C ASN A 122 -20.73 -1.66 9.43
N LYS A 123 -20.24 -1.54 8.18
CA LYS A 123 -18.99 -0.85 7.83
C LYS A 123 -17.68 -1.56 8.22
N LYS A 124 -17.47 -2.80 7.77
CA LYS A 124 -16.14 -3.35 7.45
C LYS A 124 -16.23 -4.36 6.30
N ASN A 125 -16.54 -3.87 5.10
CA ASN A 125 -16.45 -4.67 3.88
C ASN A 125 -15.08 -5.34 3.85
N GLY A 126 -15.03 -6.66 3.69
CA GLY A 126 -13.83 -7.46 3.87
C GLY A 126 -12.66 -7.07 2.95
N ILE A 127 -11.56 -7.81 3.01
CA ILE A 127 -10.47 -7.59 2.05
C ILE A 127 -10.96 -8.05 0.67
N SER A 128 -10.89 -7.20 -0.34
CA SER A 128 -11.25 -7.56 -1.72
C SER A 128 -10.50 -8.82 -2.18
N ARG A 129 -11.21 -9.72 -2.88
CA ARG A 129 -10.59 -10.96 -3.36
C ARG A 129 -9.55 -10.71 -4.44
N LYS A 130 -9.73 -9.66 -5.25
CA LYS A 130 -8.79 -9.23 -6.28
C LYS A 130 -8.81 -7.72 -6.43
N ILE A 131 -7.63 -7.11 -6.44
CA ILE A 131 -7.45 -5.67 -6.61
C ILE A 131 -6.62 -5.44 -7.87
N LEU A 132 -7.17 -4.70 -8.82
CA LEU A 132 -6.45 -4.13 -9.94
C LEU A 132 -5.82 -2.81 -9.50
N ARG A 133 -4.57 -2.57 -9.91
CA ARG A 133 -3.86 -1.31 -9.69
C ARG A 133 -3.52 -0.71 -11.04
N TYR A 134 -3.80 0.57 -11.24
CA TYR A 134 -3.45 1.28 -12.47
C TYR A 134 -2.94 2.68 -12.15
N PHE A 135 -2.01 3.16 -12.97
CA PHE A 135 -1.59 4.56 -12.95
C PHE A 135 -2.67 5.41 -13.60
N PRO A 136 -3.07 6.55 -13.01
CA PRO A 136 -3.95 7.50 -13.67
C PRO A 136 -3.40 7.87 -15.05
N ILE A 137 -4.23 7.74 -16.10
CA ILE A 137 -3.83 8.09 -17.47
C ILE A 137 -3.64 9.61 -17.61
N ILE A 138 -4.37 10.37 -16.81
CA ILE A 138 -4.28 11.83 -16.74
C ILE A 138 -3.47 12.16 -15.48
N PRO A 139 -2.30 12.81 -15.60
CA PRO A 139 -1.57 13.36 -14.46
C PRO A 139 -2.48 14.30 -13.66
N ARG A 140 -2.38 14.26 -12.33
CA ARG A 140 -3.14 15.17 -11.45
C ARG A 140 -2.60 16.59 -11.48
#